data_AF-A0A6C0HGT3-F1
#
_entry.id   AF-A0A6C0HGT3-F1
#
_cell.length_a   1.000
_cell.length_b   1.000
_cell.length_c   1.000
_cell.angle_alpha   90.00
_cell.angle_beta   90.00
_cell.angle_gamma   90.00
#
_symmetry.space_group_name_H-M   'P 1'
#
loop_
_entity.id
_entity.type
_entity.pdbx_description
1 polymer ?
#
loop_
_entity_poly.entity_id
_entity_poly.type
_entity_poly.pdbx_seq_one_letter_code
_entity_poly.pdbx_strand_id
1 'polypeptide(L)'
;MQTGKTTKDLVFKKFINNRQENQTQEEKHIHDFTKDDVDSILDFTTQKAITSPVKAATKDYIYYADELQLQNTTTTAKLTKQYMHSHICIYHIITSHIKPFVMFLLFKDTDKDNNNNHRLTLPLADNIEDAIKKANTLFTSSVSNIDYKGFIEEGDDVYFIMEAHTLSVVTPEVCQWALSTELVNTKKVLNVDIDDSVTHFFLENIKLLFVYNKEGHQYECPTVAYCHKNVESVKEIGLCRAGPSAPYGPYYYFDLEVEKEKEKGGVVRFALFTGKQLVNPTGKADEIAFSNPTASASEADGIAYDSLIINSTLVVKTFEQQVLLSYSE
;
A
#
# COMPACT_ATOMS: atom_id res chain seq x y z
N MET A 1 -36.05 -16.09 -59.50
CA MET A 1 -35.41 -15.06 -58.66
C MET A 1 -34.76 -15.74 -57.46
N GLN A 2 -33.45 -15.99 -57.54
CA GLN A 2 -32.67 -16.48 -56.40
C GLN A 2 -32.09 -15.28 -55.66
N THR A 3 -32.52 -15.08 -54.42
CA THR A 3 -31.99 -14.03 -53.54
C THR A 3 -30.63 -14.46 -53.01
N GLY A 4 -29.58 -13.78 -53.48
CA GLY A 4 -28.22 -13.96 -52.97
C GLY A 4 -28.15 -13.53 -51.51
N LYS A 5 -27.83 -14.48 -50.61
CA LYS A 5 -27.50 -14.16 -49.22
C LYS A 5 -26.17 -13.41 -49.20
N THR A 6 -26.14 -12.30 -48.48
CA THR A 6 -24.96 -11.44 -48.44
C THR A 6 -23.86 -12.10 -47.60
N THR A 7 -22.60 -11.84 -47.93
CA THR A 7 -21.42 -12.35 -47.20
C THR A 7 -21.49 -12.06 -45.69
N LYS A 8 -22.19 -11.00 -45.28
CA LYS A 8 -22.45 -10.67 -43.87
C LYS A 8 -23.31 -11.71 -43.14
N ASP A 9 -24.30 -12.29 -43.81
CA ASP A 9 -25.18 -13.31 -43.22
C ASP A 9 -24.44 -14.64 -42.96
N LEU A 10 -23.46 -14.95 -43.81
CA LEU A 10 -22.58 -16.11 -43.65
C LEU A 10 -21.58 -15.93 -42.51
N VAL A 11 -21.03 -14.72 -42.34
CA VAL A 11 -20.11 -14.40 -41.23
C VAL A 11 -20.85 -14.40 -39.90
N PHE A 12 -22.06 -13.84 -39.84
CA PHE A 12 -22.86 -13.81 -38.61
C PHE A 12 -23.31 -15.21 -38.16
N LYS A 13 -23.70 -16.08 -39.11
CA LYS A 13 -23.97 -17.50 -38.81
C LYS A 13 -22.75 -18.27 -38.31
N LYS A 14 -21.58 -17.99 -38.88
CA LYS A 14 -20.32 -18.61 -38.42
C LYS A 14 -19.94 -18.17 -37.00
N PHE A 15 -20.25 -16.92 -36.65
CA PHE A 15 -20.00 -16.37 -35.32
C PHE A 15 -20.95 -16.96 -34.24
N ILE A 16 -22.23 -17.16 -34.57
CA ILE A 16 -23.19 -17.80 -33.64
C ILE A 16 -22.87 -19.28 -33.43
N ASN A 17 -22.51 -20.02 -34.48
CA ASN A 17 -22.17 -21.44 -34.36
C ASN A 17 -20.90 -21.67 -33.53
N ASN A 18 -19.85 -20.85 -33.71
CA ASN A 18 -18.64 -20.95 -32.87
C ASN A 18 -18.92 -20.66 -31.39
N ARG A 19 -19.92 -19.83 -31.07
CA ARG A 19 -20.28 -19.51 -29.69
C ARG A 19 -21.03 -20.66 -29.01
N GLN A 20 -21.85 -21.41 -29.77
CA GLN A 20 -22.54 -22.60 -29.26
C GLN A 20 -21.60 -23.81 -29.13
N GLU A 21 -20.65 -23.99 -30.05
CA GLU A 21 -19.65 -25.07 -29.95
C GLU A 21 -18.69 -24.87 -28.76
N ASN A 22 -18.32 -23.62 -28.45
CA ASN A 22 -17.49 -23.33 -27.27
C ASN A 22 -18.24 -23.49 -25.94
N GLN A 23 -19.55 -23.15 -25.87
CA GLN A 23 -20.36 -23.42 -24.67
C GLN A 23 -20.54 -24.91 -24.40
N THR A 24 -20.59 -25.75 -25.44
CA THR A 24 -20.76 -27.20 -25.28
C THR A 24 -19.46 -27.93 -24.92
N GLN A 25 -18.30 -27.31 -25.14
CA GLN A 25 -17.00 -27.85 -24.69
C GLN A 25 -16.64 -27.42 -23.26
N GLU A 26 -17.05 -26.24 -22.81
CA GLU A 26 -16.83 -25.79 -21.41
C GLU A 26 -17.68 -26.59 -20.39
N GLU A 27 -18.86 -27.09 -20.76
CA GLU A 27 -19.66 -27.95 -19.87
C GLU A 27 -19.08 -29.38 -19.68
N LYS A 28 -18.05 -29.78 -20.44
CA LYS A 28 -17.43 -31.11 -20.33
C LYS A 28 -16.16 -31.17 -19.48
N HIS A 29 -15.73 -30.05 -18.91
CA HIS A 29 -14.55 -29.99 -18.03
C HIS A 29 -14.86 -29.32 -16.68
N ILE A 30 -16.07 -29.53 -16.16
CA ILE A 30 -16.33 -29.31 -14.73
C ILE A 30 -15.67 -30.47 -13.99
N HIS A 31 -14.45 -30.24 -13.51
CA HIS A 31 -13.83 -31.12 -12.53
C HIS A 31 -14.70 -31.02 -11.26
N ASP A 32 -15.39 -32.11 -10.91
CA ASP A 32 -16.11 -32.18 -9.63
C ASP A 32 -15.08 -31.90 -8.53
N PHE A 33 -15.29 -30.79 -7.81
CA PHE A 33 -14.50 -30.47 -6.63
C PHE A 33 -14.69 -31.60 -5.63
N THR A 34 -13.60 -32.26 -5.27
CA THR A 34 -13.66 -33.31 -4.26
C THR A 34 -13.88 -32.65 -2.90
N LYS A 35 -14.45 -33.42 -1.97
CA LYS A 35 -14.59 -32.98 -0.58
C LYS A 35 -13.24 -32.55 0.02
N ASP A 36 -12.14 -33.18 -0.41
CA ASP A 36 -10.78 -32.86 0.04
C ASP A 36 -10.30 -31.49 -0.51
N ASP A 37 -10.71 -31.10 -1.72
CA ASP A 37 -10.42 -29.77 -2.26
C ASP A 37 -11.14 -28.67 -1.45
N VAL A 38 -12.40 -28.92 -1.11
CA VAL A 38 -13.24 -28.03 -0.29
C VAL A 38 -12.71 -27.95 1.15
N ASP A 39 -12.31 -29.06 1.75
CA ASP A 39 -11.74 -29.12 3.10
C ASP A 39 -10.36 -28.43 3.15
N SER A 40 -9.55 -28.50 2.08
CA SER A 40 -8.27 -27.76 1.97
C SER A 40 -8.45 -26.24 1.87
N ILE A 41 -9.54 -25.80 1.21
CA ILE A 41 -9.90 -24.38 1.10
C ILE A 41 -10.43 -23.89 2.45
N LEU A 42 -11.26 -24.67 3.13
CA LEU A 42 -11.79 -24.36 4.47
C LEU A 42 -10.71 -24.34 5.55
N ASP A 43 -9.71 -25.22 5.51
CA ASP A 43 -8.57 -25.19 6.44
C ASP A 43 -7.75 -23.89 6.31
N PHE A 44 -7.71 -23.28 5.12
CA PHE A 44 -7.09 -21.97 4.90
C PHE A 44 -7.95 -20.80 5.41
N THR A 45 -9.27 -20.83 5.20
CA THR A 45 -10.19 -19.77 5.68
C THR A 45 -10.38 -19.80 7.19
N THR A 46 -10.02 -20.91 7.86
CA THR A 46 -10.07 -21.04 9.32
C THR A 46 -8.79 -20.56 10.01
N GLN A 47 -7.94 -19.77 9.33
CA GLN A 47 -7.10 -18.77 10.00
C GLN A 47 -7.98 -17.64 10.53
N LYS A 48 -8.79 -18.01 11.52
CA LYS A 48 -9.42 -17.15 12.52
C LYS A 48 -8.42 -16.04 12.86
N ALA A 49 -8.82 -14.80 12.60
CA ALA A 49 -8.12 -13.58 12.95
C ALA A 49 -7.21 -13.84 14.15
N ILE A 50 -5.90 -13.86 13.92
CA ILE A 50 -4.87 -14.07 14.93
C ILE A 50 -4.98 -12.88 15.90
N THR A 51 -5.91 -13.04 16.82
CA THR A 51 -6.19 -12.19 17.98
C THR A 51 -5.68 -12.92 19.22
N SER A 52 -4.67 -13.79 19.06
CA SER A 52 -3.84 -14.14 20.19
C SER A 52 -3.19 -12.85 20.68
N PRO A 53 -3.26 -12.54 21.99
CA PRO A 53 -2.55 -11.39 22.53
C PRO A 53 -1.07 -11.63 22.28
N VAL A 54 -0.54 -10.95 21.26
CA VAL A 54 0.89 -10.89 20.99
C VAL A 54 1.48 -10.29 22.26
N LYS A 55 2.15 -11.12 23.08
CA LYS A 55 3.02 -10.63 24.15
C LYS A 55 3.83 -9.51 23.54
N ALA A 56 3.75 -8.30 24.09
CA ALA A 56 4.43 -7.12 23.58
C ALA A 56 5.87 -7.49 23.25
N ALA A 57 6.14 -7.75 21.98
CA ALA A 57 7.45 -8.16 21.53
C ALA A 57 8.35 -6.96 21.80
N THR A 58 9.53 -7.22 22.36
CA THR A 58 10.55 -6.18 22.42
C THR A 58 10.70 -5.59 21.02
N LYS A 59 10.71 -4.25 20.89
CA LYS A 59 10.93 -3.61 19.60
C LYS A 59 12.23 -4.16 19.01
N ASP A 60 12.10 -4.98 17.96
CA ASP A 60 13.21 -5.62 17.28
C ASP A 60 13.67 -4.80 16.06
N TYR A 61 13.25 -3.54 15.99
CA TYR A 61 13.59 -2.59 14.94
C TYR A 61 14.18 -1.30 15.51
N ILE A 62 14.87 -0.57 14.63
CA ILE A 62 15.42 0.77 14.81
C ILE A 62 14.75 1.67 13.76
N TYR A 63 14.29 2.85 14.19
CA TYR A 63 13.71 3.85 13.30
C TYR A 63 14.27 5.24 13.59
N TYR A 64 14.60 5.98 12.55
CA TYR A 64 15.35 7.25 12.66
C TYR A 64 14.62 8.31 13.51
N ALA A 65 13.29 8.37 13.46
CA ALA A 65 12.55 9.36 14.24
C ALA A 65 12.68 9.16 15.76
N ASP A 66 12.97 7.95 16.24
CA ASP A 66 13.21 7.72 17.67
C ASP A 66 14.52 8.39 18.14
N GLU A 67 15.48 8.63 17.24
CA GLU A 67 16.72 9.35 17.54
C GLU A 67 16.51 10.87 17.65
N LEU A 68 15.50 11.42 16.97
CA LEU A 68 15.17 12.86 17.02
C LEU A 68 14.74 13.30 18.43
N GLN A 69 14.12 12.40 19.21
CA GLN A 69 13.64 12.70 20.55
C GLN A 69 14.80 12.94 21.53
N LEU A 70 15.91 12.21 21.33
CA LEU A 70 17.10 12.30 22.17
C LEU A 70 17.83 13.64 22.01
N GLN A 71 17.74 14.25 20.83
CA GLN A 71 18.32 15.57 20.57
C GLN A 71 17.48 16.71 21.17
N ASN A 72 16.18 16.49 21.35
CA ASN A 72 15.21 17.53 21.68
C ASN A 72 14.76 17.54 23.15
N THR A 73 14.98 16.47 23.93
CA THR A 73 14.63 16.41 25.35
C THR A 73 15.46 17.35 26.24
N THR A 74 16.61 17.81 25.75
CA THR A 74 17.40 18.89 26.39
C THR A 74 16.87 20.29 26.01
N THR A 75 15.89 20.35 25.11
CA THR A 75 15.56 21.51 24.27
C THR A 75 14.04 21.74 24.25
N THR A 76 13.41 21.84 25.43
CA THR A 76 12.30 22.82 25.58
C THR A 76 12.83 24.26 25.59
N ALA A 77 14.07 24.48 25.16
CA ALA A 77 14.49 25.75 24.60
C ALA A 77 13.56 26.03 23.41
N LYS A 78 12.54 26.84 23.70
CA LYS A 78 11.55 27.38 22.77
C LYS A 78 12.16 27.52 21.38
N LEU A 79 11.48 27.01 20.35
CA LEU A 79 11.70 27.44 18.97
C LEU A 79 11.68 28.98 18.97
N THR A 80 12.86 29.60 18.98
CA THR A 80 13.00 31.06 19.04
C THR A 80 12.96 31.65 17.64
N LYS A 81 13.24 30.82 16.63
CA LYS A 81 13.08 31.15 15.22
C LYS A 81 11.60 31.12 14.85
N GLN A 82 11.18 32.13 14.10
CA GLN A 82 9.88 32.18 13.46
C GLN A 82 10.01 31.49 12.10
N TYR A 83 9.22 30.46 11.86
CA TYR A 83 9.16 29.73 10.59
C TYR A 83 8.05 30.30 9.71
N MET A 84 8.20 30.21 8.39
CA MET A 84 7.15 30.58 7.45
C MET A 84 6.04 29.53 7.44
N HIS A 85 6.39 28.25 7.41
CA HIS A 85 5.43 27.16 7.47
C HIS A 85 5.82 26.13 8.53
N SER A 86 4.83 25.62 9.26
CA SER A 86 5.01 24.45 10.12
C SER A 86 4.17 23.30 9.57
N HIS A 87 4.81 22.19 9.28
CA HIS A 87 4.19 20.97 8.75
C HIS A 87 4.10 19.91 9.85
N ILE A 88 3.08 19.06 9.78
CA ILE A 88 2.96 17.89 10.67
C ILE A 88 3.30 16.64 9.86
N CYS A 89 4.32 15.90 10.26
CA CYS A 89 4.70 14.63 9.66
C CYS A 89 4.29 13.49 10.61
N ILE A 90 3.13 12.90 10.36
CA ILE A 90 2.62 11.77 11.14
C ILE A 90 3.01 10.47 10.46
N TYR A 91 3.68 9.58 11.18
CA TYR A 91 4.06 8.26 10.70
C TYR A 91 3.49 7.15 11.58
N HIS A 92 3.42 5.94 11.04
CA HIS A 92 3.11 4.72 11.77
C HIS A 92 4.03 3.60 11.31
N ILE A 93 4.53 2.78 12.26
CA ILE A 93 5.33 1.60 11.96
C ILE A 93 4.45 0.37 12.10
N ILE A 94 4.20 -0.31 10.99
CA ILE A 94 3.48 -1.58 10.98
C ILE A 94 4.44 -2.67 11.45
N THR A 95 4.11 -3.32 12.57
CA THR A 95 4.89 -4.41 13.16
C THR A 95 4.14 -5.75 13.23
N SER A 96 2.89 -5.79 12.79
CA SER A 96 2.03 -6.99 12.82
C SER A 96 2.41 -8.06 11.78
N HIS A 97 3.45 -7.82 10.98
CA HIS A 97 3.87 -8.69 9.87
C HIS A 97 5.35 -9.07 9.98
N ILE A 98 5.80 -9.97 9.11
CA ILE A 98 7.15 -10.56 9.14
C ILE A 98 8.25 -9.49 9.09
N LYS A 99 8.05 -8.43 8.30
CA LYS A 99 8.99 -7.33 8.17
C LYS A 99 8.30 -6.02 8.53
N PRO A 100 8.83 -5.25 9.50
CA PRO A 100 8.27 -3.96 9.83
C PRO A 100 8.55 -2.94 8.74
N PHE A 101 7.62 -2.02 8.54
CA PHE A 101 7.74 -0.93 7.57
C PHE A 101 6.98 0.30 8.05
N VAL A 102 7.32 1.46 7.47
CA VAL A 102 6.75 2.75 7.84
C VAL A 102 5.73 3.22 6.81
N MET A 103 4.69 3.89 7.30
CA MET A 103 3.71 4.62 6.52
C MET A 103 3.60 6.06 7.01
N PHE A 104 3.23 6.98 6.13
CA PHE A 104 3.06 8.40 6.43
C PHE A 104 1.65 8.87 6.12
N LEU A 105 1.05 9.67 7.00
CA LEU A 105 -0.28 10.21 6.78
C LEU A 105 -0.20 11.51 5.99
N LEU A 106 -0.80 11.52 4.81
CA LEU A 106 -0.93 12.70 3.96
C LEU A 106 -2.37 13.20 3.93
N PHE A 107 -2.55 14.47 3.59
CA PHE A 107 -3.83 15.17 3.58
C PHE A 107 -4.16 15.64 2.19
N LYS A 108 -5.38 15.38 1.74
CA LYS A 108 -5.90 15.95 0.52
C LYS A 108 -6.10 17.43 0.75
N ASP A 109 -5.43 18.26 -0.05
CA ASP A 109 -5.69 19.70 -0.03
C ASP A 109 -7.14 19.96 -0.50
N THR A 110 -7.95 20.47 0.42
CA THR A 110 -9.35 20.81 0.19
C THR A 110 -9.56 22.29 -0.04
N ASP A 111 -8.49 23.10 -0.10
CA ASP A 111 -8.66 24.53 -0.23
C ASP A 111 -9.32 24.88 -1.57
N LYS A 112 -10.48 25.56 -1.47
CA LYS A 112 -11.48 25.61 -2.55
C LYS A 112 -11.10 26.57 -3.68
N ASP A 113 -10.09 27.41 -3.45
CA ASP A 113 -9.74 28.50 -4.35
C ASP A 113 -8.81 28.06 -5.49
N ASN A 114 -8.15 26.90 -5.37
CA ASN A 114 -7.33 26.33 -6.44
C ASN A 114 -8.09 25.25 -7.20
N ASN A 115 -8.78 25.69 -8.25
CA ASN A 115 -9.73 24.97 -9.08
C ASN A 115 -9.27 23.65 -9.73
N ASN A 116 -8.10 23.06 -9.43
CA ASN A 116 -7.63 21.84 -10.10
C ASN A 116 -6.62 20.94 -9.34
N ASN A 117 -6.09 21.30 -8.18
CA ASN A 117 -5.00 20.51 -7.57
C ASN A 117 -5.39 19.87 -6.25
N HIS A 118 -6.20 18.82 -6.33
CA HIS A 118 -6.38 17.87 -5.22
C HIS A 118 -5.10 17.05 -5.03
N ARG A 119 -4.03 17.66 -4.52
CA ARG A 119 -2.78 16.96 -4.20
C ARG A 119 -2.76 16.53 -2.73
N LEU A 120 -1.97 15.51 -2.44
CA LEU A 120 -1.70 15.06 -1.08
C LEU A 120 -0.50 15.83 -0.51
N THR A 121 -0.71 16.53 0.60
CA THR A 121 0.28 17.37 1.28
C THR A 121 0.50 16.91 2.72
N LEU A 122 1.53 17.45 3.38
CA LEU A 122 1.61 17.42 4.84
C LEU A 122 0.75 18.56 5.42
N PRO A 123 -0.08 18.31 6.43
CA PRO A 123 -0.98 19.31 6.98
C PRO A 123 -0.18 20.39 7.70
N LEU A 124 -0.70 21.62 7.66
CA LEU A 124 -0.07 22.78 8.27
C LEU A 124 -0.51 22.99 9.72
N ALA A 125 0.40 23.52 10.53
CA ALA A 125 0.18 23.96 11.89
C ALA A 125 0.78 25.35 12.13
N ASP A 126 0.23 26.08 13.09
CA ASP A 126 0.76 27.40 13.47
C ASP A 126 1.99 27.28 14.38
N ASN A 127 2.01 26.24 15.21
CA ASN A 127 3.03 25.95 16.21
C ASN A 127 2.91 24.49 16.67
N ILE A 128 3.77 24.06 17.59
CA ILE A 128 3.77 22.69 18.09
C ILE A 128 2.50 22.34 18.87
N GLU A 129 1.93 23.27 19.65
CA GLU A 129 0.70 23.03 20.39
C GLU A 129 -0.50 22.81 19.44
N ASP A 130 -0.59 23.63 18.38
CA ASP A 130 -1.57 23.46 17.30
C ASP A 130 -1.33 22.17 16.53
N ALA A 131 -0.07 21.81 16.24
CA ALA A 131 0.26 20.56 15.57
C ALA A 131 -0.20 19.35 16.37
N ILE A 132 0.11 19.30 17.67
CA ILE A 132 -0.31 18.22 18.57
C ILE A 132 -1.84 18.17 18.68
N LYS A 133 -2.50 19.33 18.78
CA LYS A 133 -3.96 19.41 18.82
C LYS A 133 -4.57 18.88 17.53
N LYS A 134 -4.11 19.34 16.37
CA LYS A 134 -4.57 18.89 15.04
C LYS A 134 -4.36 17.39 14.89
N ALA A 135 -3.16 16.89 15.19
CA ALA A 135 -2.86 15.48 15.18
C ALA A 135 -3.86 14.69 16.03
N ASN A 136 -4.09 15.07 17.29
CA ASN A 136 -5.06 14.38 18.15
C ASN A 136 -6.51 14.45 17.61
N THR A 137 -6.92 15.58 17.01
CA THR A 137 -8.27 15.70 16.44
C THR A 137 -8.52 14.79 15.23
N LEU A 138 -7.47 14.39 14.52
CA LEU A 138 -7.59 13.50 13.37
C LEU A 138 -7.96 12.07 13.76
N PHE A 139 -7.71 11.70 15.01
CA PHE A 139 -7.94 10.34 15.50
C PHE A 139 -8.87 10.26 16.71
N THR A 140 -9.66 11.32 16.95
CA THR A 140 -10.55 11.48 18.12
C THR A 140 -11.54 10.32 18.33
N SER A 141 -11.82 9.52 17.29
CA SER A 141 -12.77 8.42 17.35
C SER A 141 -12.19 7.07 17.80
N SER A 142 -10.86 6.89 17.92
CA SER A 142 -10.28 5.57 18.19
C SER A 142 -8.85 5.61 18.75
N VAL A 143 -8.70 5.64 20.08
CA VAL A 143 -7.56 5.13 20.91
C VAL A 143 -6.11 5.40 20.45
N SER A 144 -5.86 6.26 19.47
CA SER A 144 -4.50 6.49 18.99
C SER A 144 -3.82 7.46 19.94
N ASN A 145 -2.82 6.96 20.65
CA ASN A 145 -1.84 7.83 21.24
C ASN A 145 -0.97 8.33 20.08
N ILE A 146 -0.82 9.64 19.97
CA ILE A 146 0.15 10.27 19.08
C ILE A 146 1.29 10.77 19.94
N ASP A 147 2.48 10.28 19.66
CA ASP A 147 3.69 10.68 20.36
C ASP A 147 4.48 11.67 19.53
N TYR A 148 4.79 12.81 20.12
CA TYR A 148 5.72 13.76 19.52
C TYR A 148 7.15 13.22 19.61
N LYS A 149 7.82 13.11 18.46
CA LYS A 149 9.18 12.55 18.34
C LYS A 149 10.26 13.59 18.16
N GLY A 150 9.91 14.80 17.73
CA GLY A 150 10.87 15.87 17.49
C GLY A 150 10.47 16.70 16.28
N PHE A 151 11.43 17.44 15.75
CA PHE A 151 11.23 18.26 14.57
C PHE A 151 12.46 18.21 13.65
N ILE A 152 12.24 18.56 12.39
CA ILE A 152 13.28 18.78 11.38
C ILE A 152 13.12 20.21 10.87
N GLU A 153 14.22 20.94 10.79
CA GLU A 153 14.26 22.29 10.21
C GLU A 153 14.79 22.23 8.79
N GLU A 154 14.10 22.86 7.85
CA GLU A 154 14.53 22.95 6.46
C GLU A 154 14.30 24.37 5.94
N GLY A 155 15.37 25.16 5.87
CA GLY A 155 15.26 26.57 5.48
C GLY A 155 14.38 27.36 6.46
N ASP A 156 13.25 27.87 5.97
CA ASP A 156 12.26 28.62 6.75
C ASP A 156 11.08 27.76 7.21
N ASP A 157 11.12 26.46 6.98
CA ASP A 157 10.06 25.52 7.34
C ASP A 157 10.48 24.61 8.51
N VAL A 158 9.48 24.16 9.27
CA VAL A 158 9.67 23.18 10.35
C VAL A 158 8.69 22.03 10.20
N TYR A 159 9.17 20.80 10.37
CA TYR A 159 8.39 19.58 10.25
C TYR A 159 8.31 18.88 11.61
N PHE A 160 7.14 18.91 12.24
CA PHE A 160 6.90 18.22 13.50
C PHE A 160 6.68 16.72 13.27
N ILE A 161 7.59 15.89 13.76
CA ILE A 161 7.57 14.45 13.56
C ILE A 161 6.76 13.80 14.69
N MET A 162 5.76 12.99 14.32
CA MET A 162 4.82 12.38 15.25
C MET A 162 4.59 10.90 14.92
N GLU A 163 4.58 10.04 15.93
CA GLU A 163 4.26 8.61 15.80
C GLU A 163 2.79 8.37 16.19
N ALA A 164 2.01 7.80 15.27
CA ALA A 164 0.71 7.23 15.60
C ALA A 164 0.89 5.77 16.04
N HIS A 165 0.37 5.38 17.19
CA HIS A 165 0.49 4.00 17.71
C HIS A 165 -0.53 3.02 17.12
N THR A 166 -1.64 3.52 16.60
CA THR A 166 -2.71 2.70 16.02
C THR A 166 -3.04 3.19 14.62
N LEU A 167 -3.23 2.23 13.71
CA LEU A 167 -3.83 2.49 12.41
C LEU A 167 -5.33 2.29 12.50
N SER A 168 -6.09 3.30 12.07
CA SER A 168 -7.43 3.04 11.60
C SER A 168 -7.33 2.58 10.15
N VAL A 169 -7.82 1.37 9.87
CA VAL A 169 -7.95 0.85 8.49
C VAL A 169 -8.91 1.73 7.68
N VAL A 170 -9.84 2.40 8.37
CA VAL A 170 -10.69 3.46 7.80
C VAL A 170 -10.02 4.81 8.04
N THR A 171 -9.36 5.35 7.02
CA THR A 171 -8.97 6.75 7.03
C THR A 171 -10.13 7.61 6.53
N PRO A 172 -10.42 8.75 7.17
CA PRO A 172 -11.29 9.78 6.58
C PRO A 172 -10.88 10.09 5.13
N GLU A 173 -11.84 10.40 4.26
CA GLU A 173 -11.57 10.71 2.83
C GLU A 173 -10.51 11.81 2.62
N VAL A 174 -10.37 12.70 3.60
CA VAL A 174 -9.42 13.81 3.59
C VAL A 174 -7.97 13.39 3.87
N CYS A 175 -7.72 12.17 4.32
CA CYS A 175 -6.38 11.70 4.64
C CYS A 175 -6.10 10.31 4.07
N GLN A 176 -4.84 10.09 3.71
CA GLN A 176 -4.38 8.86 3.08
C GLN A 176 -3.04 8.48 3.67
N TRP A 177 -2.92 7.25 4.17
CA TRP A 177 -1.60 6.69 4.45
C TRP A 177 -0.85 6.48 3.14
N ALA A 178 0.45 6.70 3.12
CA ALA A 178 1.33 6.50 1.97
C ALA A 178 2.52 5.63 2.38
N LEU A 179 2.89 4.67 1.53
CA LEU A 179 4.16 3.94 1.67
C LEU A 179 5.35 4.81 1.25
N SER A 180 6.54 4.48 1.72
CA SER A 180 7.79 5.09 1.25
C SER A 180 7.95 5.03 -0.27
N THR A 181 7.54 3.91 -0.88
CA THR A 181 7.58 3.73 -2.34
C THR A 181 6.58 4.63 -3.07
N GLU A 182 5.41 4.89 -2.46
CA GLU A 182 4.43 5.84 -3.00
C GLU A 182 4.93 7.29 -2.93
N LEU A 183 5.61 7.66 -1.84
CA LEU A 183 6.13 9.02 -1.62
C LEU A 183 7.18 9.44 -2.65
N VAL A 184 8.12 8.56 -3.00
CA VAL A 184 9.28 8.91 -3.83
C VAL A 184 9.24 8.38 -5.26
N ASN A 185 8.72 7.16 -5.47
CA ASN A 185 8.80 6.49 -6.76
C ASN A 185 7.58 6.86 -7.60
N THR A 186 6.38 6.51 -7.12
CA THR A 186 5.14 6.77 -7.87
C THR A 186 4.69 8.22 -7.72
N LYS A 187 4.99 8.86 -6.57
CA LYS A 187 4.55 10.22 -6.18
C LYS A 187 3.02 10.35 -6.20
N LYS A 188 2.33 9.25 -5.93
CA LYS A 188 0.86 9.14 -5.95
C LYS A 188 0.41 8.10 -4.92
N VAL A 189 -0.74 8.36 -4.29
CA VAL A 189 -1.49 7.35 -3.54
C VAL A 189 -2.82 7.15 -4.24
N LEU A 190 -3.13 5.91 -4.60
CA LEU A 190 -4.28 5.59 -5.49
C LEU A 190 -4.17 6.42 -6.78
N ASN A 191 -5.16 7.28 -7.04
CA ASN A 191 -5.23 8.16 -8.20
C ASN A 191 -4.96 9.65 -7.87
N VAL A 192 -4.38 9.92 -6.69
CA VAL A 192 -4.16 11.29 -6.20
C VAL A 192 -2.67 11.59 -6.17
N ASP A 193 -2.28 12.67 -6.83
CA ASP A 193 -0.89 13.11 -6.89
C ASP A 193 -0.41 13.61 -5.53
N ILE A 194 0.82 13.28 -5.14
CA ILE A 194 1.49 13.83 -3.97
C ILE A 194 2.12 15.17 -4.38
N ASP A 195 2.06 16.16 -3.49
CA ASP A 195 2.70 17.44 -3.73
C ASP A 195 4.23 17.31 -3.79
N ASP A 196 4.86 18.02 -4.72
CA ASP A 196 6.30 17.89 -4.97
C ASP A 196 7.13 18.30 -3.74
N SER A 197 6.63 19.22 -2.92
CA SER A 197 7.27 19.62 -1.66
C SER A 197 7.38 18.45 -0.67
N VAL A 198 6.37 17.58 -0.62
CA VAL A 198 6.37 16.40 0.25
C VAL A 198 7.40 15.39 -0.25
N THR A 199 7.41 15.10 -1.55
CA THR A 199 8.41 14.21 -2.12
C THR A 199 9.83 14.75 -1.91
N HIS A 200 10.03 16.06 -2.09
CA HIS A 200 11.33 16.69 -1.88
C HIS A 200 11.79 16.55 -0.42
N PHE A 201 10.93 16.89 0.55
CA PHE A 201 11.22 16.72 1.98
C PHE A 201 11.69 15.30 2.31
N PHE A 202 11.01 14.27 1.79
CA PHE A 202 11.40 12.88 2.05
C PHE A 202 12.68 12.45 1.33
N LEU A 203 13.01 13.02 0.18
CA LEU A 203 14.27 12.76 -0.51
C LEU A 203 15.46 13.38 0.24
N GLU A 204 15.31 14.60 0.78
CA GLU A 204 16.32 15.25 1.62
C GLU A 204 16.45 14.54 2.98
N ASN A 205 15.37 13.93 3.47
CA ASN A 205 15.32 13.22 4.75
C ASN A 205 15.14 11.70 4.57
N ILE A 206 15.89 11.10 3.64
CA ILE A 206 15.71 9.70 3.19
C ILE A 206 15.72 8.66 4.32
N LYS A 207 16.38 8.94 5.45
CA LYS A 207 16.42 8.04 6.62
C LYS A 207 15.03 7.80 7.23
N LEU A 208 14.09 8.73 7.06
CA LEU A 208 12.70 8.56 7.49
C LEU A 208 12.00 7.44 6.70
N LEU A 209 12.41 7.15 5.47
CA LEU A 209 11.70 6.18 4.62
C LEU A 209 11.96 4.72 4.98
N PHE A 210 12.87 4.45 5.91
CA PHE A 210 13.41 3.12 6.16
C PHE A 210 13.31 2.72 7.63
N VAL A 211 13.03 1.43 7.83
CA VAL A 211 13.10 0.77 9.14
C VAL A 211 14.29 -0.18 9.09
N TYR A 212 15.05 -0.27 10.18
CA TYR A 212 16.24 -1.10 10.29
C TYR A 212 16.04 -2.15 11.36
N ASN A 213 16.75 -3.28 11.26
CA ASN A 213 16.84 -4.26 12.33
C ASN A 213 17.92 -3.83 13.36
N LYS A 214 18.11 -4.63 14.42
CA LYS A 214 19.08 -4.33 15.49
C LYS A 214 20.53 -4.36 15.02
N GLU A 215 20.84 -5.09 13.95
CA GLU A 215 22.16 -5.15 13.34
C GLU A 215 22.42 -3.96 12.38
N GLY A 216 21.43 -3.07 12.19
CA GLY A 216 21.53 -1.93 11.28
C GLY A 216 21.26 -2.28 9.82
N HIS A 217 20.78 -3.49 9.53
CA HIS A 217 20.31 -3.85 8.18
C HIS A 217 18.93 -3.28 7.92
N GLN A 218 18.72 -2.75 6.72
CA GLN A 218 17.45 -2.20 6.31
C GLN A 218 16.42 -3.32 6.09
N TYR A 219 15.22 -3.17 6.63
CA TYR A 219 14.08 -3.96 6.19
C TYR A 219 13.67 -3.57 4.77
N GLU A 220 13.10 -4.54 4.06
CA GLU A 220 12.53 -4.34 2.74
C GLU A 220 11.37 -3.32 2.78
N CYS A 221 11.34 -2.39 1.82
CA CYS A 221 10.21 -1.50 1.63
C CYS A 221 9.15 -2.17 0.75
N PRO A 222 7.89 -2.30 1.20
CA PRO A 222 6.87 -2.94 0.38
C PRO A 222 6.49 -2.07 -0.84
N THR A 223 6.06 -2.75 -1.90
CA THR A 223 5.37 -2.13 -3.05
C THR A 223 3.89 -2.00 -2.74
N VAL A 224 3.25 -0.91 -3.18
CA VAL A 224 1.79 -0.86 -3.17
C VAL A 224 1.22 -1.67 -4.34
N ALA A 225 0.15 -2.40 -4.10
CA ALA A 225 -0.66 -2.98 -5.16
C ALA A 225 -2.15 -2.97 -4.79
N TYR A 226 -2.98 -3.20 -5.79
CA TYR A 226 -4.42 -2.98 -5.71
C TYR A 226 -5.18 -4.24 -6.10
N CYS A 227 -6.37 -4.41 -5.53
CA CYS A 227 -7.31 -5.43 -5.95
C CYS A 227 -8.71 -4.81 -6.04
N HIS A 228 -9.39 -5.06 -7.15
CA HIS A 228 -10.76 -4.61 -7.41
C HIS A 228 -11.74 -5.71 -6.96
N LYS A 229 -12.30 -5.58 -5.76
CA LYS A 229 -13.17 -6.59 -5.14
C LYS A 229 -14.27 -5.94 -4.30
N ASN A 230 -15.25 -6.76 -3.90
CA ASN A 230 -16.17 -6.36 -2.84
C ASN A 230 -15.36 -6.17 -1.53
N VAL A 231 -15.37 -4.94 -1.02
CA VAL A 231 -14.61 -4.54 0.16
C VAL A 231 -15.04 -5.30 1.41
N GLU A 232 -16.34 -5.58 1.57
CA GLU A 232 -16.87 -6.35 2.71
C GLU A 232 -16.31 -7.76 2.71
N SER A 233 -16.26 -8.41 1.54
CA SER A 233 -15.64 -9.73 1.42
C SER A 233 -14.16 -9.69 1.85
N VAL A 234 -13.38 -8.72 1.37
CA VAL A 234 -11.96 -8.66 1.74
C VAL A 234 -11.75 -8.31 3.21
N LYS A 235 -12.63 -7.51 3.83
CA LYS A 235 -12.61 -7.23 5.27
C LYS A 235 -12.83 -8.50 6.11
N GLU A 236 -13.72 -9.38 5.68
CA GLU A 236 -14.13 -10.56 6.45
C GLU A 236 -13.17 -11.75 6.29
N ILE A 237 -12.74 -12.04 5.05
CA ILE A 237 -12.00 -13.26 4.69
C ILE A 237 -10.60 -12.97 4.13
N GLY A 238 -10.23 -11.70 3.96
CA GLY A 238 -9.00 -11.32 3.28
C GLY A 238 -9.08 -11.56 1.76
N LEU A 239 -7.92 -11.47 1.10
CA LEU A 239 -7.83 -11.80 -0.31
C LEU A 239 -7.73 -13.33 -0.47
N CYS A 240 -8.60 -13.93 -1.28
CA CYS A 240 -8.52 -15.35 -1.62
C CYS A 240 -7.60 -15.61 -2.81
N ARG A 241 -6.95 -16.77 -2.82
CA ARG A 241 -6.20 -17.25 -3.99
C ARG A 241 -7.16 -17.47 -5.16
N ALA A 242 -6.68 -17.23 -6.37
CA ALA A 242 -7.42 -17.60 -7.56
C ALA A 242 -7.55 -19.13 -7.69
N GLY A 243 -8.52 -19.59 -8.47
CA GLY A 243 -8.72 -21.01 -8.74
C GLY A 243 -7.64 -21.60 -9.66
N PRO A 244 -7.59 -22.94 -9.80
CA PRO A 244 -6.60 -23.64 -10.63
C PRO A 244 -6.63 -23.24 -12.12
N SER A 245 -7.77 -22.74 -12.60
CA SER A 245 -7.96 -22.29 -13.99
C SER A 245 -7.48 -20.87 -14.26
N ALA A 246 -6.97 -20.15 -13.25
CA ALA A 246 -6.47 -18.80 -13.44
C ALA A 246 -5.23 -18.79 -14.36
N PRO A 247 -4.99 -17.70 -15.12
CA PRO A 247 -4.00 -17.68 -16.20
C PRO A 247 -2.57 -18.05 -15.78
N TYR A 248 -2.21 -17.76 -14.53
CA TYR A 248 -0.88 -18.02 -13.98
C TYR A 248 -0.92 -19.01 -12.81
N GLY A 249 -2.02 -19.74 -12.64
CA GLY A 249 -2.21 -20.69 -11.54
C GLY A 249 -2.88 -20.10 -10.30
N PRO A 250 -3.09 -20.91 -9.25
CA PRO A 250 -3.90 -20.55 -8.11
C PRO A 250 -3.13 -19.65 -7.14
N TYR A 251 -2.88 -18.40 -7.52
CA TYR A 251 -2.08 -17.42 -6.75
C TYR A 251 -2.90 -16.18 -6.41
N TYR A 252 -2.27 -15.20 -5.75
CA TYR A 252 -2.85 -13.88 -5.52
C TYR A 252 -2.48 -12.96 -6.67
N TYR A 253 -3.44 -12.17 -7.15
CA TYR A 253 -3.32 -11.32 -8.32
C TYR A 253 -3.63 -9.89 -7.91
N PHE A 254 -2.76 -8.97 -8.29
CA PHE A 254 -2.88 -7.55 -7.98
C PHE A 254 -2.60 -6.70 -9.19
N ASP A 255 -3.23 -5.55 -9.25
CA ASP A 255 -2.92 -4.50 -10.19
C ASP A 255 -1.88 -3.55 -9.56
N LEU A 256 -0.91 -3.09 -10.33
CA LEU A 256 0.07 -2.10 -9.87
C LEU A 256 -0.44 -0.66 -9.98
N GLU A 257 -1.53 -0.45 -10.72
CA GLU A 257 -2.18 0.84 -10.92
C GLU A 257 -3.68 0.71 -10.65
N VAL A 258 -4.29 1.79 -10.18
CA VAL A 258 -5.75 1.85 -10.00
C VAL A 258 -6.39 2.24 -11.32
N GLU A 259 -7.18 1.35 -11.91
CA GLU A 259 -7.93 1.69 -13.11
C GLU A 259 -9.12 2.62 -12.77
N LYS A 260 -9.24 3.73 -13.50
CA LYS A 260 -10.25 4.77 -13.20
C LYS A 260 -11.71 4.37 -13.45
N GLU A 261 -11.96 3.26 -14.15
CA GLU A 261 -13.27 3.01 -14.77
C GLU A 261 -13.87 1.62 -14.52
N LYS A 262 -13.27 0.80 -13.65
CA LYS A 262 -13.66 -0.60 -13.58
C LYS A 262 -14.33 -0.96 -12.25
N GLU A 263 -15.65 -1.09 -12.36
CA GLU A 263 -16.51 -2.01 -11.63
C GLU A 263 -17.28 -1.48 -10.40
N LYS A 264 -18.44 -2.13 -10.18
CA LYS A 264 -19.25 -2.00 -8.98
C LYS A 264 -18.51 -2.69 -7.83
N GLY A 265 -17.57 -2.01 -7.20
CA GLY A 265 -16.73 -2.53 -6.13
C GLY A 265 -15.76 -1.46 -5.65
N GLY A 266 -15.16 -1.68 -4.49
CA GLY A 266 -14.14 -0.77 -3.97
C GLY A 266 -12.73 -1.22 -4.38
N VAL A 267 -11.78 -0.31 -4.19
CA VAL A 267 -10.35 -0.58 -4.37
C VAL A 267 -9.76 -0.98 -3.03
N VAL A 268 -9.18 -2.16 -2.96
CA VAL A 268 -8.44 -2.61 -1.78
C VAL A 268 -6.95 -2.48 -2.02
N ARG A 269 -6.25 -1.89 -1.05
CA ARG A 269 -4.83 -1.55 -1.14
C ARG A 269 -3.99 -2.48 -0.27
N PHE A 270 -2.93 -3.02 -0.84
CA PHE A 270 -2.02 -3.94 -0.18
C PHE A 270 -0.58 -3.44 -0.24
N ALA A 271 0.19 -3.68 0.82
CA ALA A 271 1.64 -3.64 0.81
C ALA A 271 2.15 -5.04 0.48
N LEU A 272 2.99 -5.15 -0.55
CA LEU A 272 3.54 -6.40 -1.04
C LEU A 272 5.06 -6.43 -0.87
N PHE A 273 5.56 -7.53 -0.30
CA PHE A 273 6.99 -7.81 -0.18
C PHE A 273 7.39 -8.75 -1.32
N THR A 274 8.28 -8.29 -2.20
CA THR A 274 8.68 -8.97 -3.43
C THR A 274 10.14 -9.43 -3.41
N GLY A 275 10.86 -9.17 -2.32
CA GLY A 275 12.25 -9.53 -2.08
C GLY A 275 13.27 -8.60 -2.75
N LYS A 276 12.82 -7.65 -3.57
CA LYS A 276 13.68 -6.67 -4.27
C LYS A 276 12.92 -5.37 -4.50
N GLN A 277 12.79 -4.54 -3.48
CA GLN A 277 12.51 -3.14 -3.73
C GLN A 277 13.35 -2.22 -2.86
N LEU A 278 14.11 -1.37 -3.55
CA LEU A 278 14.78 -0.21 -2.99
C LEU A 278 13.96 1.00 -3.40
N VAL A 279 13.59 1.83 -2.42
CA VAL A 279 13.23 3.25 -2.64
C VAL A 279 14.31 3.84 -3.54
N ASN A 280 13.95 4.45 -4.68
CA ASN A 280 14.94 5.04 -5.58
C ASN A 280 15.18 6.50 -5.15
N PRO A 281 16.26 6.79 -4.39
CA PRO A 281 16.48 8.13 -3.85
C PRO A 281 16.84 9.14 -4.95
N THR A 282 17.08 8.71 -6.19
CA THR A 282 17.44 9.63 -7.28
C THR A 282 16.24 10.39 -7.85
N GLY A 283 15.02 10.03 -7.47
CA GLY A 283 13.78 10.70 -7.91
C GLY A 283 13.51 10.63 -9.41
N LYS A 284 14.36 9.94 -10.17
CA LYS A 284 14.15 9.63 -11.59
C LYS A 284 13.22 8.43 -11.67
N ALA A 285 12.05 8.64 -12.27
CA ALA A 285 11.04 7.62 -12.51
C ALA A 285 11.48 6.56 -13.55
N ASP A 286 12.67 6.71 -14.11
CA ASP A 286 13.16 5.90 -15.21
C ASP A 286 13.52 4.50 -14.71
N GLU A 287 12.68 3.55 -15.14
CA GLU A 287 12.75 2.11 -14.91
C GLU A 287 12.78 1.72 -13.43
N ILE A 288 11.59 1.50 -12.85
CA ILE A 288 11.45 0.48 -11.81
C ILE A 288 11.92 -0.82 -12.47
N ALA A 289 13.21 -1.13 -12.33
CA ALA A 289 13.81 -2.33 -12.84
C ALA A 289 13.25 -3.49 -12.02
N PHE A 290 12.04 -3.93 -12.36
CA PHE A 290 11.59 -5.29 -12.16
C PHE A 290 12.40 -6.18 -13.11
N SER A 291 13.73 -6.13 -13.01
CA SER A 291 14.57 -7.12 -13.66
C SER A 291 14.12 -8.47 -13.11
N ASN A 292 13.73 -9.39 -14.00
CA ASN A 292 13.39 -10.77 -13.66
C ASN A 292 14.25 -11.25 -12.49
N PRO A 293 13.66 -11.87 -11.45
CA PRO A 293 14.40 -12.32 -10.27
C PRO A 293 15.33 -13.46 -10.67
N THR A 294 16.47 -13.13 -11.28
CA THR A 294 17.61 -14.01 -11.34
C THR A 294 18.25 -13.94 -9.95
N ALA A 295 18.12 -15.07 -9.26
CA ALA A 295 18.56 -15.35 -7.91
C ALA A 295 19.95 -14.74 -7.63
N SER A 296 19.98 -13.58 -6.97
CA SER A 296 21.19 -12.97 -6.42
C SER A 296 20.81 -11.68 -5.68
N ALA A 297 20.26 -11.82 -4.47
CA ALA A 297 20.35 -10.80 -3.41
C ALA A 297 19.85 -11.42 -2.09
N SER A 298 20.80 -11.51 -1.14
CA SER A 298 20.73 -11.91 0.28
C SER A 298 19.71 -12.98 0.70
N GLU A 299 20.19 -14.22 0.80
CA GLU A 299 19.62 -15.34 1.59
C GLU A 299 19.58 -15.06 3.11
N ALA A 300 19.80 -13.83 3.58
CA ALA A 300 19.97 -13.51 5.00
C ALA A 300 18.74 -13.82 5.85
N ASP A 301 17.53 -13.76 5.26
CA ASP A 301 16.27 -14.01 5.96
C ASP A 301 15.62 -15.36 5.60
N GLY A 302 16.22 -16.16 4.71
CA GLY A 302 15.72 -17.50 4.34
C GLY A 302 14.36 -17.56 3.61
N ILE A 303 13.70 -16.42 3.34
CA ILE A 303 12.42 -16.38 2.62
C ILE A 303 12.68 -16.11 1.14
N ALA A 304 12.47 -17.12 0.30
CA ALA A 304 12.48 -16.95 -1.15
C ALA A 304 11.17 -16.28 -1.59
N TYR A 305 11.28 -15.04 -2.07
CA TYR A 305 10.14 -14.34 -2.66
C TYR A 305 9.94 -14.81 -4.09
N ASP A 306 8.80 -15.44 -4.34
CA ASP A 306 8.42 -15.88 -5.67
C ASP A 306 7.26 -15.02 -6.14
N SER A 307 7.59 -13.95 -6.85
CA SER A 307 6.64 -13.02 -7.44
C SER A 307 6.93 -12.82 -8.92
N LEU A 308 5.88 -12.57 -9.70
CA LEU A 308 5.97 -12.45 -11.15
C LEU A 308 5.09 -11.30 -11.63
N ILE A 309 5.63 -10.42 -12.47
CA ILE A 309 4.88 -9.34 -13.09
C ILE A 309 4.60 -9.70 -14.54
N ILE A 310 3.33 -9.70 -14.92
CA ILE A 310 2.89 -9.98 -16.29
C ILE A 310 1.80 -8.98 -16.66
N ASN A 311 2.04 -8.18 -17.71
CA ASN A 311 1.06 -7.21 -18.24
C ASN A 311 0.47 -6.29 -17.15
N SER A 312 1.31 -5.71 -16.29
CA SER A 312 0.92 -4.87 -15.14
C SER A 312 0.18 -5.57 -14.00
N THR A 313 -0.03 -6.89 -14.10
CA THR A 313 -0.52 -7.72 -13.01
C THR A 313 0.65 -8.32 -12.24
N LEU A 314 0.68 -8.09 -10.93
CA LEU A 314 1.62 -8.71 -10.00
C LEU A 314 0.99 -9.97 -9.40
N VAL A 315 1.71 -11.09 -9.54
CA VAL A 315 1.32 -12.39 -9.01
C VAL A 315 2.19 -12.72 -7.80
N VAL A 316 1.54 -13.01 -6.68
CA VAL A 316 2.19 -13.34 -5.41
C VAL A 316 1.79 -14.75 -4.98
N LYS A 317 2.77 -15.58 -4.63
CA LYS A 317 2.53 -17.00 -4.36
C LYS A 317 2.07 -17.29 -2.93
N THR A 318 2.49 -16.50 -1.95
CA THR A 318 2.20 -16.78 -0.54
C THR A 318 1.44 -15.63 0.12
N PHE A 319 0.66 -15.95 1.15
CA PHE A 319 -0.19 -14.98 1.84
C PHE A 319 0.64 -14.02 2.70
N GLU A 320 1.76 -14.49 3.23
CA GLU A 320 2.65 -13.76 4.13
C GLU A 320 3.36 -12.58 3.44
N GLN A 321 3.35 -12.56 2.10
CA GLN A 321 3.93 -11.50 1.28
C GLN A 321 3.01 -10.28 1.14
N GLN A 322 1.78 -10.31 1.65
CA GLN A 322 0.82 -9.20 1.53
C GLN A 322 0.31 -8.70 2.88
N VAL A 323 0.07 -7.39 2.93
CA VAL A 323 -0.50 -6.70 4.10
C VAL A 323 -1.63 -5.81 3.63
N LEU A 324 -2.83 -6.01 4.17
CA LEU A 324 -3.96 -5.13 3.91
C LEU A 324 -3.69 -3.75 4.52
N LEU A 325 -3.71 -2.70 3.69
CA LEU A 325 -3.46 -1.32 4.13
C LEU A 325 -4.77 -0.56 4.37
N SER A 326 -5.62 -0.52 3.33
CA SER A 326 -6.85 0.26 3.34
C SER A 326 -7.80 -0.22 2.25
N TYR A 327 -9.01 0.32 2.27
CA TYR A 327 -10.00 0.17 1.20
C TYR A 327 -10.65 1.52 0.90
N SER A 328 -11.03 1.73 -0.35
CA SER A 328 -11.84 2.85 -0.81
C SER A 328 -13.08 2.28 -1.48
N GLU A 329 -14.27 2.74 -1.07
CA GLU A 329 -15.54 2.37 -1.70
C GLU A 329 -15.90 3.28 -2.88
#